data_AF-A0A483A7E5-F1
#
_entry.id   AF-A0A483A7E5-F1
#
_cell.length_a   1.000
_cell.length_b   1.000
_cell.length_c   1.000
_cell.angle_alpha   90.00
_cell.angle_beta   90.00
_cell.angle_gamma   90.00
#
_symmetry.space_group_name_H-M   'P 1'
#
loop_
_entity.id
_entity.type
_entity.pdbx_description
1 polymer ?
#
loop_
_entity_poly.entity_id
_entity_poly.type
_entity_poly.pdbx_seq_one_letter_code
_entity_poly.pdbx_strand_id
1 'polypeptide(L)'
;MIIAHNKDYETFTQLLSKSVSQLEKDSSTRPKYYLNRGGVDFEKDVYSFVNNNAKNTIFEGSIELISGQKFPDIVAYVNKNKAYGLEVKTTKSNKWKTIGSSIFEGTRVDNIQNIHLLFGKLSSPIEFKCKKYEECLYDVAITHSPRYLIDMDIMEHESIFKKVGIEYNQLRKLNNPFKLIKRFIRKTLKEGEDLWWIGNDENTIDLSIRHWSNLYSKQKDELSALALAYFPVLLSKNPQKYLRLSTWLVSRFGVVNHALRDTFTTGGQIKIQGVMFPQIFKYIVGDLNNIITNVNEIQEDDVSYYWEIDVSISNKTDMWKQQCLLHCKNSLNENQLNIIKQLLL
;
A
#
# COMPACT_ATOMS: atom_id res chain seq x y z
N MET A 1 34.79 14.83 -6.55
CA MET A 1 33.42 15.20 -6.10
C MET A 1 32.72 14.12 -5.27
N ILE A 2 33.12 12.83 -5.33
CA ILE A 2 32.56 11.73 -4.51
C ILE A 2 32.98 11.81 -3.03
N ILE A 3 34.20 12.31 -2.76
CA ILE A 3 34.79 12.37 -1.40
C ILE A 3 34.03 13.33 -0.47
N ALA A 4 33.56 14.48 -0.97
CA ALA A 4 32.81 15.46 -0.19
C ALA A 4 31.40 14.95 0.20
N HIS A 5 30.79 14.11 -0.64
CA HIS A 5 29.45 13.58 -0.39
C HIS A 5 29.37 12.74 0.89
N ASN A 6 30.46 12.04 1.23
CA ASN A 6 30.51 11.18 2.41
C ASN A 6 30.81 11.98 3.68
N LYS A 7 31.67 13.01 3.62
CA LYS A 7 32.07 13.80 4.79
C LYS A 7 30.91 14.60 5.40
N ASP A 8 30.06 15.20 4.57
CA ASP A 8 28.90 15.96 5.07
C ASP A 8 27.91 15.04 5.79
N TYR A 9 27.69 13.84 5.24
CA TYR A 9 26.80 12.85 5.82
C TYR A 9 27.36 12.28 7.13
N GLU A 10 28.66 12.00 7.17
CA GLU A 10 29.35 11.57 8.40
C GLU A 10 29.26 12.65 9.49
N THR A 11 29.44 13.92 9.12
CA THR A 11 29.27 15.04 10.07
C THR A 11 27.83 15.10 10.59
N PHE A 12 26.84 14.85 9.71
CA PHE A 12 25.43 14.80 10.11
C PHE A 12 25.13 13.63 11.06
N THR A 13 25.64 12.42 10.79
CA THR A 13 25.42 11.28 11.69
C THR A 13 26.10 11.48 13.04
N GLN A 14 27.31 12.04 13.07
CA GLN A 14 28.00 12.42 14.32
C GLN A 14 27.21 13.47 15.12
N LEU A 15 26.63 14.47 14.44
CA LEU A 15 25.75 15.47 15.04
C LEU A 15 24.53 14.81 15.71
N LEU A 16 23.89 13.85 15.03
CA LEU A 16 22.76 13.10 15.57
C LEU A 16 23.16 12.24 16.78
N SER A 17 24.25 11.47 16.68
CA SER A 17 24.75 10.65 17.79
C SER A 17 25.06 11.50 19.03
N LYS A 18 25.72 12.65 18.85
CA LYS A 18 26.01 13.61 19.93
C LYS A 18 24.72 14.12 20.59
N SER A 19 23.70 14.41 19.77
CA SER A 19 22.41 14.93 20.25
C SER A 19 21.63 13.87 21.02
N VAL A 20 21.63 12.61 20.56
CA VAL A 20 21.04 11.48 21.29
C VAL A 20 21.72 11.28 22.65
N SER A 21 23.06 11.25 22.70
CA SER A 21 23.77 11.08 23.97
C SER A 21 23.52 12.23 24.97
N GLN A 22 23.26 13.45 24.49
CA GLN A 22 22.87 14.57 25.35
C GLN A 22 21.42 14.46 25.82
N LEU A 23 20.50 14.03 24.96
CA LEU A 23 19.11 13.74 25.32
C LEU A 23 19.04 12.65 26.39
N GLU A 24 19.82 11.58 26.27
CA GLU A 24 19.90 10.50 27.28
C GLU A 24 20.34 11.05 28.65
N LYS A 25 21.44 11.84 28.66
CA LYS A 25 21.95 12.47 29.89
C LYS A 25 20.92 13.40 30.51
N ASP A 26 20.34 14.30 29.72
CA ASP A 26 19.36 15.27 30.21
C ASP A 26 18.08 14.57 30.70
N SER A 27 17.60 13.55 29.99
CA SER A 27 16.43 12.76 30.42
C SER A 27 16.63 12.01 31.73
N SER A 28 17.86 11.58 32.02
CA SER A 28 18.21 10.97 33.30
C SER A 28 18.16 11.98 34.45
N THR A 29 18.49 13.25 34.18
CA THR A 29 18.42 14.33 35.18
C THR A 29 17.02 14.91 35.35
N ARG A 30 16.19 14.89 34.30
CA ARG A 30 14.85 15.49 34.29
C ARG A 30 13.77 14.50 33.83
N PRO A 31 13.62 13.32 34.44
CA PRO A 31 12.71 12.29 33.92
C PRO A 31 11.26 12.74 33.88
N LYS A 32 10.79 13.49 34.90
CA LYS A 32 9.41 14.04 34.95
C LYS A 32 9.11 14.97 33.77
N TYR A 33 10.10 15.70 33.27
CA TYR A 33 9.94 16.59 32.12
C TYR A 33 9.59 15.79 30.86
N TYR A 34 10.40 14.78 30.55
CA TYR A 34 10.24 13.93 29.36
C TYR A 34 9.00 13.04 29.43
N LEU A 35 8.66 12.50 30.62
CA LEU A 35 7.44 11.73 30.83
C LEU A 35 6.16 12.53 30.55
N ASN A 36 6.22 13.87 30.60
CA ASN A 36 5.08 14.74 30.31
C ASN A 36 5.10 15.35 28.89
N ARG A 37 6.15 15.13 28.09
CA ARG A 37 6.22 15.66 26.71
C ARG A 37 5.31 14.92 25.74
N GLY A 38 4.65 15.66 24.86
CA GLY A 38 4.04 15.14 23.63
C GLY A 38 5.01 15.18 22.45
N GLY A 39 4.57 14.70 21.28
CA GLY A 39 5.40 14.68 20.06
C GLY A 39 5.95 16.04 19.66
N VAL A 40 5.07 17.03 19.50
CA VAL A 40 5.42 18.41 19.09
C VAL A 40 6.39 19.08 20.06
N ASP A 41 6.24 18.86 21.36
CA ASP A 41 7.14 19.46 22.35
C ASP A 41 8.50 18.76 22.36
N PHE A 42 8.51 17.44 22.13
CA PHE A 42 9.74 16.69 22.02
C PHE A 42 10.50 17.00 20.73
N GLU A 43 9.82 17.26 19.61
CA GLU A 43 10.42 17.79 18.37
C GLU A 43 11.21 19.07 18.63
N LYS A 44 10.65 20.01 19.42
CA LYS A 44 11.34 21.25 19.82
C LYS A 44 12.56 20.98 20.71
N ASP A 45 12.46 20.01 21.62
CA ASP A 45 13.60 19.58 22.44
C ASP A 45 14.73 19.05 21.53
N VAL A 46 14.42 18.11 20.65
CA VAL A 46 15.37 17.51 19.69
C VAL A 46 16.00 18.59 18.82
N TYR A 47 15.20 19.49 18.23
CA TYR A 47 15.70 20.62 17.45
C TYR A 47 16.71 21.46 18.24
N SER A 48 16.40 21.77 19.51
CA SER A 48 17.29 22.57 20.35
C SER A 48 18.64 21.89 20.58
N PHE A 49 18.65 20.57 20.85
CA PHE A 49 19.89 19.80 20.97
C PHE A 49 20.69 19.75 19.66
N VAL A 50 20.02 19.45 18.54
CA VAL A 50 20.67 19.38 17.23
C VAL A 50 21.25 20.74 16.84
N ASN A 51 20.49 21.82 16.98
CA ASN A 51 20.95 23.17 16.65
C ASN A 51 22.13 23.62 17.52
N ASN A 52 22.08 23.33 18.84
CA ASN A 52 23.20 23.64 19.73
C ASN A 52 24.46 22.84 19.39
N ASN A 53 24.31 21.57 19.00
CA ASN A 53 25.42 20.71 18.63
C ASN A 53 25.98 20.99 17.24
N ALA A 54 25.22 21.67 16.38
CA ALA A 54 25.64 22.07 15.05
C ALA A 54 26.67 23.21 15.05
N LYS A 55 26.87 23.91 16.18
CA LYS A 55 27.91 24.95 16.32
C LYS A 55 29.30 24.38 16.02
N ASN A 56 30.10 25.11 15.26
CA ASN A 56 31.40 24.73 14.73
C ASN A 56 31.36 23.52 13.76
N THR A 57 30.21 23.27 13.14
CA THR A 57 30.06 22.28 12.06
C THR A 57 29.61 22.97 10.78
N ILE A 58 29.58 22.23 9.67
CA ILE A 58 29.03 22.73 8.40
C ILE A 58 27.53 23.07 8.46
N PHE A 59 26.84 22.67 9.53
CA PHE A 59 25.41 22.91 9.74
C PHE A 59 25.12 24.08 10.69
N GLU A 60 26.15 24.81 11.11
CA GLU A 60 25.96 25.96 12.00
C GLU A 60 25.07 27.02 11.35
N GLY A 61 23.98 27.40 12.04
CA GLY A 61 23.01 28.36 11.54
C GLY A 61 22.12 27.85 10.40
N SER A 62 22.16 26.55 10.08
CA SER A 62 21.39 25.95 8.98
C SER A 62 20.51 24.78 9.39
N ILE A 63 20.23 24.64 10.69
CA ILE A 63 19.21 23.72 11.21
C ILE A 63 17.86 24.43 11.24
N GLU A 64 16.84 23.82 10.65
CA GLU A 64 15.47 24.34 10.61
C GLU A 64 14.50 23.32 11.22
N LEU A 65 13.62 23.78 12.10
CA LEU A 65 12.43 23.03 12.52
C LEU A 65 11.31 23.34 11.52
N ILE A 66 10.90 22.34 10.75
CA ILE A 66 9.91 22.49 9.71
C ILE A 66 8.51 22.54 10.32
N SER A 67 7.73 23.53 9.89
CA SER A 67 6.32 23.70 10.27
C SER A 67 5.39 23.41 9.09
N GLY A 68 4.10 23.22 9.40
CA GLY A 68 3.14 22.64 8.44
C GLY A 68 3.36 21.14 8.32
N GLN A 69 2.39 20.40 7.79
CA GLN A 69 2.40 18.94 7.71
C GLN A 69 3.44 18.39 6.71
N LYS A 70 4.71 18.78 6.85
CA LYS A 70 5.82 18.44 5.97
C LYS A 70 6.66 17.30 6.55
N PHE A 71 7.41 16.66 5.67
CA PHE A 71 8.29 15.55 6.03
C PHE A 71 9.72 15.83 5.56
N PRO A 72 10.75 15.73 6.41
CA PRO A 72 10.75 15.41 7.84
C PRO A 72 10.59 16.65 8.75
N ASP A 73 10.52 16.42 10.05
CA ASP A 73 10.33 17.46 11.08
C ASP A 73 11.50 18.46 11.19
N ILE A 74 12.75 18.01 11.06
CA ILE A 74 13.94 18.85 11.18
C ILE A 74 14.84 18.67 9.96
N VAL A 75 15.38 19.76 9.43
CA VAL A 75 16.25 19.77 8.24
C VAL A 75 17.58 20.46 8.55
N ALA A 76 18.67 19.83 8.13
CA ALA A 76 20.02 20.36 8.20
C ALA A 76 20.54 20.65 6.78
N TYR A 77 20.61 21.93 6.41
CA TYR A 77 21.03 22.32 5.06
C TYR A 77 22.56 22.39 4.94
N VAL A 78 23.10 21.74 3.92
CA VAL A 78 24.49 21.95 3.48
C VAL A 78 24.56 23.13 2.51
N ASN A 79 23.60 23.18 1.57
CA ASN A 79 23.40 24.27 0.63
C ASN A 79 21.98 24.18 0.02
N LYS A 80 21.63 25.09 -0.89
CA LYS A 80 20.29 25.16 -1.53
C LYS A 80 19.83 23.86 -2.20
N ASN A 81 20.77 23.02 -2.65
CA ASN A 81 20.49 21.80 -3.41
C ASN A 81 20.80 20.52 -2.62
N LYS A 82 21.18 20.64 -1.34
CA LYS A 82 21.57 19.49 -0.52
C LYS A 82 21.24 19.72 0.95
N ALA A 83 20.40 18.85 1.48
CA ALA A 83 20.07 18.81 2.90
C ALA A 83 19.98 17.36 3.42
N TYR A 84 20.02 17.23 4.74
CA TYR A 84 19.72 16.00 5.46
C TYR A 84 18.54 16.21 6.39
N GLY A 85 17.79 15.14 6.63
CA GLY A 85 16.55 15.19 7.37
C GLY A 85 16.59 14.40 8.66
N LEU A 86 15.83 14.85 9.65
CA LEU A 86 15.58 14.15 10.90
C LEU A 86 14.08 14.16 11.18
N GLU A 87 13.48 12.97 11.11
CA GLU A 87 12.12 12.71 11.59
C GLU A 87 12.17 12.40 13.09
N VAL A 88 11.19 12.88 13.84
CA VAL A 88 11.05 12.63 15.27
C VAL A 88 9.77 11.85 15.54
N LYS A 89 9.90 10.77 16.32
CA LYS A 89 8.74 10.01 16.82
C LYS A 89 8.85 9.80 18.31
N THR A 90 7.70 9.74 18.97
CA THR A 90 7.62 9.44 20.39
C THR A 90 6.57 8.39 20.68
N THR A 91 6.72 7.72 21.82
CA THR A 91 5.73 6.80 22.36
C THR A 91 5.68 6.92 23.88
N LYS A 92 4.50 6.70 24.45
CA LYS A 92 4.30 6.52 25.90
C LYS A 92 4.28 5.05 26.32
N SER A 93 4.38 4.14 25.35
CA SER A 93 4.46 2.71 25.60
C SER A 93 5.90 2.22 25.51
N ASN A 94 6.22 1.13 26.21
CA ASN A 94 7.55 0.55 26.17
C ASN A 94 7.76 -0.31 24.89
N LYS A 95 7.65 0.31 23.70
CA LYS A 95 7.76 -0.35 22.40
C LYS A 95 8.54 0.50 21.42
N TRP A 96 9.36 -0.13 20.58
CA TRP A 96 10.10 0.53 19.49
C TRP A 96 9.34 0.55 18.15
N LYS A 97 8.03 0.26 18.20
CA LYS A 97 7.15 0.14 17.03
C LYS A 97 6.18 1.30 16.93
N THR A 98 6.00 1.83 15.73
CA THR A 98 4.99 2.86 15.46
C THR A 98 4.61 2.91 13.98
N ILE A 99 3.61 3.71 13.63
CA ILE A 99 3.24 4.03 12.26
C ILE A 99 4.05 5.26 11.82
N GLY A 100 4.65 5.18 10.64
CA GLY A 100 5.42 6.24 10.00
C GLY A 100 4.61 7.09 9.01
N SER A 101 5.33 7.73 8.10
CA SER A 101 4.79 8.61 7.07
C SER A 101 4.10 7.82 5.95
N SER A 102 3.31 8.55 5.14
CA SER A 102 2.71 8.00 3.93
C SER A 102 3.79 7.57 2.93
N ILE A 103 3.59 6.43 2.27
CA ILE A 103 4.50 5.92 1.24
C ILE A 103 4.65 6.85 0.03
N PHE A 104 3.68 7.75 -0.17
CA PHE A 104 3.66 8.68 -1.29
C PHE A 104 4.49 9.93 -1.01
N GLU A 105 4.80 10.23 0.26
CA GLU A 105 5.64 11.36 0.68
C GLU A 105 5.31 12.71 0.03
N GLY A 106 4.03 12.98 -0.28
CA GLY A 106 3.61 14.19 -1.00
C GLY A 106 3.93 15.52 -0.29
N THR A 107 4.30 15.48 0.98
CA THR A 107 4.67 16.66 1.78
C THR A 107 6.16 16.75 2.06
N ARG A 108 6.97 15.97 1.34
CA ARG A 108 8.42 15.93 1.51
C ARG A 108 9.06 17.28 1.19
N VAL A 109 10.01 17.71 2.02
CA VAL A 109 10.88 18.85 1.73
C VAL A 109 11.91 18.48 0.67
N ASP A 110 12.07 19.36 -0.33
CA ASP A 110 12.96 19.15 -1.46
C ASP A 110 14.44 19.02 -1.06
N ASN A 111 15.23 18.42 -1.95
CA ASN A 111 16.70 18.33 -1.86
C ASN A 111 17.26 17.53 -0.66
N ILE A 112 16.41 16.82 0.08
CA ILE A 112 16.82 15.94 1.18
C ILE A 112 17.37 14.62 0.65
N GLN A 113 18.63 14.34 0.98
CA GLN A 113 19.36 13.16 0.53
C GLN A 113 19.04 11.91 1.36
N ASN A 114 19.21 12.01 2.68
CA ASN A 114 18.95 10.95 3.66
C ASN A 114 18.12 11.51 4.81
N ILE A 115 17.23 10.68 5.35
CA ILE A 115 16.48 10.97 6.57
C ILE A 115 16.90 9.97 7.64
N HIS A 116 17.09 10.45 8.85
CA HIS A 116 17.15 9.61 10.05
C HIS A 116 15.87 9.77 10.85
N LEU A 117 15.53 8.73 11.61
CA LEU A 117 14.47 8.76 12.59
C LEU A 117 15.08 8.77 13.99
N LEU A 118 14.76 9.78 14.79
CA LEU A 118 14.97 9.76 16.23
C LEU A 118 13.66 9.36 16.91
N PHE A 119 13.68 8.20 17.57
CA PHE A 119 12.54 7.67 18.30
C PHE A 119 12.82 7.80 19.80
N GLY A 120 12.01 8.62 20.49
CA GLY A 120 11.98 8.73 21.95
C GLY A 120 10.92 7.84 22.60
N LYS A 121 11.35 6.90 23.44
CA LYS A 121 10.47 6.11 24.29
C LYS A 121 10.29 6.83 25.60
N LEU A 122 9.26 7.66 25.68
CA LEU A 122 8.97 8.56 26.80
C LEU A 122 8.13 7.87 27.89
N SER A 123 8.49 6.62 28.19
CA SER A 123 8.01 5.81 29.33
C SER A 123 9.19 5.51 30.24
N SER A 124 9.00 4.92 31.43
CA SER A 124 10.14 4.50 32.26
C SER A 124 10.61 3.09 31.88
N PRO A 125 11.91 2.84 31.63
CA PRO A 125 13.00 3.82 31.49
C PRO A 125 12.90 4.63 30.19
N ILE A 126 13.33 5.90 30.25
CA ILE A 126 13.31 6.81 29.11
C ILE A 126 14.52 6.51 28.25
N GLU A 127 14.28 6.21 26.98
CA GLU A 127 15.32 5.77 26.06
C GLU A 127 15.13 6.41 24.69
N PHE A 128 16.22 6.53 23.94
CA PHE A 128 16.21 7.11 22.61
C PHE A 128 16.97 6.20 21.65
N LYS A 129 16.49 6.13 20.40
CA LYS A 129 17.22 5.49 19.31
C LYS A 129 17.24 6.41 18.11
N CYS A 130 18.35 6.42 17.38
CA CYS A 130 18.43 7.09 16.10
C CYS A 130 18.94 6.11 15.05
N LYS A 131 18.22 5.98 13.94
CA LYS A 131 18.55 5.08 12.83
C LYS A 131 18.22 5.75 11.50
N LYS A 132 18.86 5.34 10.41
CA LYS A 132 18.47 5.78 9.07
C LYS A 132 17.03 5.35 8.81
N TYR A 133 16.20 6.25 8.28
CA TYR A 133 14.76 6.06 8.14
C TYR A 133 14.43 4.78 7.36
N GLU A 134 15.05 4.59 6.20
CA GLU A 134 14.83 3.42 5.35
C GLU A 134 15.20 2.08 6.03
N GLU A 135 16.09 2.09 7.02
CA GLU A 135 16.56 0.88 7.70
C GLU A 135 15.66 0.46 8.88
N CYS A 136 14.70 1.30 9.30
CA CYS A 136 13.73 0.96 10.35
C CYS A 136 12.31 0.74 9.82
N LEU A 137 12.06 0.80 8.50
CA LEU A 137 10.75 0.51 7.93
C LEU A 137 10.63 -0.97 7.60
N TYR A 138 9.88 -1.73 8.38
CA TYR A 138 9.82 -3.19 8.24
C TYR A 138 8.68 -3.70 7.36
N ASP A 139 7.61 -2.90 7.23
CA ASP A 139 6.37 -3.25 6.51
C ASP A 139 5.53 -2.00 6.20
N VAL A 140 4.32 -2.17 5.65
CA VAL A 140 3.34 -1.11 5.36
C VAL A 140 1.98 -1.46 5.93
N ALA A 141 1.41 -0.53 6.71
CA ALA A 141 0.02 -0.59 7.12
C ALA A 141 -0.87 -0.24 5.95
N ILE A 142 -1.63 -1.22 5.46
CA ILE A 142 -2.56 -1.06 4.33
C ILE A 142 -3.85 -0.44 4.87
N THR A 143 -4.03 0.85 4.59
CA THR A 143 -5.22 1.65 4.91
C THR A 143 -5.57 2.52 3.70
N HIS A 144 -6.59 3.39 3.78
CA HIS A 144 -6.93 4.38 2.74
C HIS A 144 -5.75 5.25 2.27
N SER A 145 -4.70 5.40 3.08
CA SER A 145 -3.40 5.93 2.68
C SER A 145 -2.33 5.03 3.30
N PRO A 146 -1.56 4.24 2.54
CA PRO A 146 -0.65 3.26 3.10
C PRO A 146 0.49 4.01 3.79
N ARG A 147 0.85 3.55 4.98
CA ARG A 147 1.90 4.17 5.79
C ARG A 147 2.94 3.14 6.14
N TYR A 148 4.21 3.55 6.17
CA TYR A 148 5.25 2.65 6.64
C TYR A 148 5.04 2.25 8.09
N LEU A 149 5.40 1.03 8.44
CA LEU A 149 5.50 0.55 9.81
C LEU A 149 6.96 0.59 10.23
N ILE A 150 7.21 1.26 11.36
CA ILE A 150 8.53 1.49 11.93
C ILE A 150 8.77 0.47 13.03
N ASP A 151 9.97 -0.10 13.06
CA ASP A 151 10.52 -0.83 14.19
C ASP A 151 12.04 -0.53 14.30
N MET A 152 12.47 0.02 15.43
CA MET A 152 13.88 0.38 15.64
C MET A 152 14.78 -0.83 15.94
N ASP A 153 14.21 -2.00 16.23
CA ASP A 153 14.96 -3.21 16.60
C ASP A 153 15.27 -4.14 15.41
N ILE A 154 14.73 -3.84 14.22
CA ILE A 154 14.96 -4.68 13.04
C ILE A 154 16.40 -4.54 12.53
N MET A 155 16.90 -5.61 11.94
CA MET A 155 18.13 -5.61 11.18
C MET A 155 17.90 -4.98 9.79
N GLU A 156 18.96 -4.46 9.16
CA GLU A 156 18.85 -3.77 7.86
C GLU A 156 18.17 -4.64 6.77
N HIS A 157 18.49 -5.94 6.75
CA HIS A 157 17.93 -6.90 5.79
C HIS A 157 16.43 -7.21 6.00
N GLU A 158 15.86 -6.82 7.15
CA GLU A 158 14.45 -7.00 7.46
C GLU A 158 13.59 -5.80 7.03
N SER A 159 14.21 -4.73 6.51
CA SER A 159 13.48 -3.60 5.97
C SER A 159 12.63 -3.99 4.75
N ILE A 160 11.50 -3.31 4.57
CA ILE A 160 10.59 -3.54 3.44
C ILE A 160 11.31 -3.33 2.09
N PHE A 161 12.28 -2.42 2.03
CA PHE A 161 13.08 -2.13 0.84
C PHE A 161 13.95 -3.32 0.44
N LYS A 162 14.63 -3.95 1.41
CA LYS A 162 15.43 -5.16 1.16
C LYS A 162 14.55 -6.36 0.83
N LYS A 163 13.38 -6.51 1.47
CA LYS A 163 12.38 -7.55 1.15
C LYS A 163 11.82 -7.43 -0.28
N VAL A 164 11.51 -6.21 -0.71
CA VAL A 164 10.98 -5.92 -2.06
C VAL A 164 12.09 -5.93 -3.12
N GLY A 165 13.35 -5.69 -2.73
CA GLY A 165 14.50 -5.63 -3.63
C GLY A 165 14.63 -4.30 -4.37
N ILE A 166 14.31 -3.18 -3.72
CA ILE A 166 14.42 -1.82 -4.29
C ILE A 166 14.96 -0.84 -3.24
N GLU A 167 15.85 0.07 -3.66
CA GLU A 167 16.36 1.11 -2.77
C GLU A 167 15.28 2.18 -2.50
N TYR A 168 15.22 2.71 -1.28
CA TYR A 168 14.19 3.69 -0.87
C TYR A 168 14.17 4.94 -1.78
N ASN A 169 15.35 5.48 -2.09
CA ASN A 169 15.48 6.63 -2.99
C ASN A 169 15.02 6.36 -4.43
N GLN A 170 15.02 5.09 -4.87
CA GLN A 170 14.45 4.70 -6.16
C GLN A 170 12.94 4.57 -6.07
N LEU A 171 12.43 3.89 -5.03
CA LEU A 171 11.00 3.66 -4.83
C LEU A 171 10.22 4.98 -4.77
N ARG A 172 10.66 5.93 -3.94
CA ARG A 172 9.94 7.20 -3.72
C ARG A 172 9.85 8.09 -4.96
N LYS A 173 10.67 7.85 -5.97
CA LYS A 173 10.68 8.60 -7.24
C LYS A 173 9.78 7.99 -8.30
N LEU A 174 9.19 6.82 -8.04
CA LEU A 174 8.22 6.21 -8.94
C LEU A 174 6.92 7.02 -8.93
N ASN A 175 6.26 7.12 -10.08
CA ASN A 175 4.93 7.74 -10.18
C ASN A 175 3.91 7.05 -9.25
N ASN A 176 4.07 5.74 -9.02
CA ASN A 176 3.26 4.97 -8.08
C ASN A 176 4.17 4.08 -7.22
N PRO A 177 4.70 4.57 -6.08
CA PRO A 177 5.57 3.79 -5.21
C PRO A 177 4.84 2.59 -4.59
N PHE A 178 3.51 2.68 -4.42
CA PHE A 178 2.72 1.60 -3.85
C PHE A 178 2.68 0.37 -4.74
N LYS A 179 2.73 0.52 -6.07
CA LYS A 179 2.61 -0.58 -7.04
C LYS A 179 3.53 -1.76 -6.73
N LEU A 180 4.83 -1.49 -6.46
CA LEU A 180 5.80 -2.54 -6.16
C LEU A 180 5.53 -3.21 -4.81
N ILE A 181 5.20 -2.41 -3.79
CA ILE A 181 4.85 -2.89 -2.46
C ILE A 181 3.58 -3.75 -2.50
N LYS A 182 2.53 -3.29 -3.21
CA LYS A 182 1.26 -3.98 -3.43
C LYS A 182 1.50 -5.38 -4.02
N ARG A 183 2.35 -5.47 -5.05
CA ARG A 183 2.70 -6.74 -5.69
C ARG A 183 3.46 -7.66 -4.73
N PHE A 184 4.36 -7.12 -3.92
CA PHE A 184 5.07 -7.90 -2.91
C PHE A 184 4.12 -8.47 -1.85
N ILE A 185 3.25 -7.63 -1.25
CA ILE A 185 2.31 -8.08 -0.21
C ILE A 185 1.32 -9.10 -0.78
N ARG A 186 0.84 -8.93 -2.01
CA ARG A 186 -0.05 -9.91 -2.65
C ARG A 186 0.56 -11.32 -2.75
N LYS A 187 1.89 -11.44 -2.86
CA LYS A 187 2.57 -12.75 -2.86
C LYS A 187 2.58 -13.42 -1.49
N THR A 188 2.37 -12.68 -0.41
CA THR A 188 2.32 -13.22 0.95
C THR A 188 0.89 -13.51 1.43
N LEU A 189 -0.13 -13.09 0.68
CA LEU A 189 -1.53 -13.33 1.00
C LEU A 189 -1.92 -14.79 0.73
N LYS A 190 -2.83 -15.32 1.55
CA LYS A 190 -3.42 -16.65 1.32
C LYS A 190 -4.51 -16.58 0.25
N GLU A 191 -4.89 -17.74 -0.28
CA GLU A 191 -6.03 -17.83 -1.19
C GLU A 191 -7.29 -17.24 -0.55
N GLY A 192 -7.95 -16.35 -1.28
CA GLY A 192 -9.12 -15.64 -0.77
C GLY A 192 -8.82 -14.40 0.08
N GLU A 193 -7.58 -14.06 0.36
CA GLU A 193 -7.21 -12.77 0.97
C GLU A 193 -6.88 -11.73 -0.12
N ASP A 194 -7.21 -10.46 0.12
CA ASP A 194 -6.84 -9.34 -0.74
C ASP A 194 -6.56 -8.09 0.11
N LEU A 195 -5.91 -7.12 -0.49
CA LEU A 195 -5.56 -5.85 0.16
C LEU A 195 -6.79 -4.97 0.34
N TRP A 196 -6.96 -4.43 1.55
CA TRP A 196 -7.93 -3.35 1.81
C TRP A 196 -7.38 -2.01 1.28
N TRP A 197 -7.47 -1.81 -0.03
CA TRP A 197 -6.89 -0.64 -0.69
C TRP A 197 -7.90 0.01 -1.63
N ILE A 198 -8.14 1.31 -1.43
CA ILE A 198 -8.82 2.16 -2.41
C ILE A 198 -7.73 2.64 -3.37
N GLY A 199 -7.89 2.40 -4.67
CA GLY A 199 -7.03 3.01 -5.69
C GLY A 199 -7.00 4.53 -5.55
N ASN A 200 -6.10 5.21 -6.27
CA ASN A 200 -6.01 6.68 -6.27
C ASN A 200 -7.26 7.39 -6.85
N ASP A 201 -8.35 6.66 -7.09
CA ASP A 201 -9.61 7.26 -7.47
C ASP A 201 -10.31 7.73 -6.19
N GLU A 202 -10.39 9.05 -6.03
CA GLU A 202 -11.07 9.80 -4.97
C GLU A 202 -12.58 9.50 -4.86
N ASN A 203 -13.08 8.45 -5.51
CA ASN A 203 -14.41 7.93 -5.31
C ASN A 203 -14.42 7.20 -3.96
N THR A 204 -14.60 8.00 -2.91
CA THR A 204 -15.06 7.63 -1.59
C THR A 204 -15.96 6.40 -1.68
N ILE A 205 -15.44 5.24 -1.26
CA ILE A 205 -16.31 4.17 -0.80
C ILE A 205 -17.12 4.80 0.32
N ASP A 206 -18.44 4.80 0.14
CA ASP A 206 -19.41 5.07 1.18
C ASP A 206 -18.94 4.31 2.44
N LEU A 207 -18.56 5.01 3.51
CA LEU A 207 -17.94 4.44 4.72
C LEU A 207 -18.79 3.34 5.39
N SER A 208 -20.00 3.11 4.88
CA SER A 208 -20.93 2.09 5.29
C SER A 208 -20.63 0.73 4.62
N ILE A 209 -20.50 -0.31 5.45
CA ILE A 209 -20.61 -1.70 4.98
C ILE A 209 -22.08 -1.96 4.65
N ARG A 210 -22.35 -2.43 3.43
CA ARG A 210 -23.72 -2.68 2.95
C ARG A 210 -23.89 -4.14 2.57
N HIS A 211 -25.07 -4.68 2.89
CA HIS A 211 -25.45 -5.99 2.40
C HIS A 211 -25.88 -5.91 0.93
N TRP A 212 -25.50 -6.90 0.11
CA TRP A 212 -25.84 -6.95 -1.33
C TRP A 212 -27.33 -6.75 -1.60
N SER A 213 -28.20 -7.27 -0.73
CA SER A 213 -29.66 -7.08 -0.84
C SER A 213 -30.08 -5.61 -0.90
N ASN A 214 -29.36 -4.73 -0.20
CA ASN A 214 -29.68 -3.32 -0.03
C ASN A 214 -29.17 -2.45 -1.19
N LEU A 215 -28.43 -3.03 -2.14
CA LEU A 215 -27.99 -2.33 -3.35
C LEU A 215 -29.15 -2.16 -4.33
N TYR A 216 -29.16 -1.03 -5.03
CA TYR A 216 -30.09 -0.79 -6.14
C TYR A 216 -29.82 -1.79 -7.29
N SER A 217 -30.85 -2.08 -8.11
CA SER A 217 -30.72 -3.03 -9.23
C SER A 217 -29.55 -2.67 -10.14
N LYS A 218 -29.45 -1.39 -10.53
CA LYS A 218 -28.36 -0.90 -11.38
C LYS A 218 -26.96 -1.17 -10.80
N GLN A 219 -26.77 -0.98 -9.49
CA GLN A 219 -25.50 -1.26 -8.82
C GLN A 219 -25.18 -2.76 -8.79
N LYS A 220 -26.20 -3.62 -8.63
CA LYS A 220 -26.03 -5.08 -8.69
C LYS A 220 -25.60 -5.53 -10.08
N ASP A 221 -26.16 -4.91 -11.12
CA ASP A 221 -25.81 -5.18 -12.52
C ASP A 221 -24.37 -4.72 -12.82
N GLU A 222 -24.02 -3.49 -12.42
CA GLU A 222 -22.65 -2.93 -12.53
C GLU A 222 -21.61 -3.81 -11.82
N LEU A 223 -21.86 -4.19 -10.56
CA LEU A 223 -20.94 -5.05 -9.80
C LEU A 223 -20.84 -6.46 -10.39
N SER A 224 -21.92 -6.98 -10.98
CA SER A 224 -21.92 -8.29 -11.62
C SER A 224 -21.12 -8.28 -12.94
N ALA A 225 -21.21 -7.20 -13.72
CA ALA A 225 -20.38 -6.99 -14.91
C ALA A 225 -18.89 -6.87 -14.53
N LEU A 226 -18.57 -6.05 -13.51
CA LEU A 226 -17.22 -5.94 -12.97
C LEU A 226 -16.69 -7.27 -12.43
N ALA A 227 -17.52 -8.04 -11.72
CA ALA A 227 -17.13 -9.35 -11.21
C ALA A 227 -16.70 -10.30 -12.34
N LEU A 228 -17.39 -10.30 -13.49
CA LEU A 228 -17.00 -11.14 -14.63
C LEU A 228 -15.78 -10.60 -15.38
N ALA A 229 -15.58 -9.29 -15.40
CA ALA A 229 -14.35 -8.68 -15.95
C ALA A 229 -13.12 -9.07 -15.11
N TYR A 230 -13.22 -8.98 -13.79
CA TYR A 230 -12.13 -9.29 -12.86
C TYR A 230 -11.91 -10.79 -12.66
N PHE A 231 -12.96 -11.60 -12.69
CA PHE A 231 -12.91 -13.02 -12.32
C PHE A 231 -13.48 -13.93 -13.41
N PRO A 232 -12.75 -14.14 -14.53
CA PRO A 232 -13.18 -15.09 -15.57
C PRO A 232 -13.35 -16.52 -15.02
N VAL A 233 -12.67 -16.87 -13.91
CA VAL A 233 -12.83 -18.13 -13.16
C VAL A 233 -14.26 -18.41 -12.70
N LEU A 234 -15.12 -17.39 -12.60
CA LEU A 234 -16.54 -17.56 -12.28
C LEU A 234 -17.26 -18.47 -13.29
N LEU A 235 -16.78 -18.58 -14.52
CA LEU A 235 -17.33 -19.48 -15.55
C LEU A 235 -16.93 -20.95 -15.38
N SER A 236 -16.03 -21.26 -14.44
CA SER A 236 -15.58 -22.62 -14.17
C SER A 236 -16.57 -23.43 -13.31
N LYS A 237 -16.28 -24.73 -13.12
CA LYS A 237 -16.96 -25.59 -12.14
C LYS A 237 -16.30 -25.59 -10.75
N ASN A 238 -15.26 -24.79 -10.53
CA ASN A 238 -14.55 -24.77 -9.25
C ASN A 238 -15.49 -24.29 -8.13
N PRO A 239 -15.70 -25.06 -7.05
CA PRO A 239 -16.56 -24.64 -5.93
C PRO A 239 -16.03 -23.38 -5.21
N GLN A 240 -14.71 -23.13 -5.23
CA GLN A 240 -14.06 -21.99 -4.59
C GLN A 240 -14.00 -20.73 -5.46
N LYS A 241 -14.53 -20.75 -6.69
CA LYS A 241 -14.46 -19.62 -7.64
C LYS A 241 -15.05 -18.30 -7.14
N TYR A 242 -15.88 -18.34 -6.09
CA TYR A 242 -16.50 -17.15 -5.47
C TYR A 242 -15.70 -16.58 -4.31
N LEU A 243 -14.70 -17.29 -3.79
CA LEU A 243 -13.96 -16.87 -2.59
C LEU A 243 -13.25 -15.54 -2.80
N ARG A 244 -12.50 -15.41 -3.90
CA ARG A 244 -11.81 -14.16 -4.24
C ARG A 244 -12.79 -13.03 -4.57
N LEU A 245 -13.93 -13.35 -5.19
CA LEU A 245 -14.99 -12.37 -5.45
C LEU A 245 -15.57 -11.82 -4.15
N SER A 246 -15.84 -12.66 -3.13
CA SER A 246 -16.35 -12.18 -1.85
C SER A 246 -15.39 -11.19 -1.19
N THR A 247 -14.10 -11.49 -1.19
CA THR A 247 -13.09 -10.61 -0.60
C THR A 247 -12.91 -9.32 -1.39
N TRP A 248 -12.99 -9.39 -2.71
CA TRP A 248 -12.94 -8.21 -3.58
C TRP A 248 -14.15 -7.28 -3.38
N LEU A 249 -15.36 -7.82 -3.24
CA LEU A 249 -16.56 -7.02 -2.93
C LEU A 249 -16.44 -6.29 -1.60
N VAL A 250 -15.92 -6.97 -0.59
CA VAL A 250 -15.73 -6.42 0.75
C VAL A 250 -14.63 -5.35 0.74
N SER A 251 -13.46 -5.66 0.19
CA SER A 251 -12.29 -4.78 0.20
C SER A 251 -12.41 -3.54 -0.69
N ARG A 252 -13.13 -3.63 -1.82
CA ARG A 252 -13.23 -2.53 -2.79
C ARG A 252 -14.55 -1.77 -2.77
N PHE A 253 -15.62 -2.37 -2.27
CA PHE A 253 -16.96 -1.76 -2.31
C PHE A 253 -17.66 -1.75 -0.95
N GLY A 254 -17.05 -2.33 0.09
CA GLY A 254 -17.70 -2.50 1.39
C GLY A 254 -18.97 -3.36 1.31
N VAL A 255 -19.06 -4.26 0.33
CA VAL A 255 -20.28 -5.07 0.09
C VAL A 255 -20.11 -6.48 0.62
N VAL A 256 -21.04 -6.91 1.46
CA VAL A 256 -21.13 -8.29 1.99
C VAL A 256 -22.30 -9.05 1.37
N ASN A 257 -22.10 -10.33 1.06
CA ASN A 257 -23.15 -11.20 0.52
C ASN A 257 -23.01 -12.64 1.06
N HIS A 258 -23.95 -13.07 1.91
CA HIS A 258 -23.96 -14.41 2.49
C HIS A 258 -24.29 -15.52 1.49
N ALA A 259 -24.94 -15.19 0.36
CA ALA A 259 -25.37 -16.12 -0.67
C ALA A 259 -24.81 -15.74 -2.05
N LEU A 260 -23.51 -15.41 -2.10
CA LEU A 260 -22.87 -14.89 -3.30
C LEU A 260 -22.98 -15.86 -4.50
N ARG A 261 -22.83 -17.17 -4.26
CA ARG A 261 -23.03 -18.19 -5.30
C ARG A 261 -24.41 -18.05 -5.96
N ASP A 262 -25.44 -17.99 -5.13
CA ASP A 262 -26.83 -18.00 -5.59
C ASP A 262 -27.16 -16.73 -6.38
N THR A 263 -26.45 -15.62 -6.12
CA THR A 263 -26.56 -14.39 -6.92
C THR A 263 -26.24 -14.62 -8.40
N PHE A 264 -25.31 -15.53 -8.71
CA PHE A 264 -24.94 -15.87 -10.09
C PHE A 264 -25.65 -17.10 -10.65
N THR A 265 -26.17 -17.98 -9.78
CA THR A 265 -26.72 -19.28 -10.21
C THR A 265 -28.22 -19.44 -10.07
N THR A 266 -28.91 -18.54 -9.35
CA THR A 266 -30.37 -18.62 -9.16
C THR A 266 -31.11 -18.52 -10.48
N GLY A 267 -31.96 -19.52 -10.76
CA GLY A 267 -32.67 -19.69 -12.03
C GLY A 267 -32.22 -20.92 -12.83
N GLY A 268 -31.15 -21.61 -12.41
CA GLY A 268 -30.73 -22.89 -12.97
C GLY A 268 -30.01 -22.76 -14.30
N GLN A 269 -30.75 -22.80 -15.40
CA GLN A 269 -30.19 -22.77 -16.75
C GLN A 269 -30.94 -21.79 -17.67
N ILE A 270 -30.21 -21.20 -18.61
CA ILE A 270 -30.75 -20.34 -19.67
C ILE A 270 -30.60 -21.00 -21.04
N LYS A 271 -31.43 -20.62 -22.00
CA LYS A 271 -31.33 -21.11 -23.38
C LYS A 271 -30.60 -20.10 -24.25
N ILE A 272 -29.45 -20.48 -24.81
CA ILE A 272 -28.66 -19.68 -25.76
C ILE A 272 -28.58 -20.46 -27.07
N GLN A 273 -29.06 -19.86 -28.17
CA GLN A 273 -29.07 -20.48 -29.51
C GLN A 273 -29.61 -21.94 -29.51
N GLY A 274 -30.67 -22.20 -28.74
CA GLY A 274 -31.26 -23.55 -28.68
C GLY A 274 -30.69 -24.49 -27.62
N VAL A 275 -29.51 -24.19 -27.06
CA VAL A 275 -28.80 -25.04 -26.10
C VAL A 275 -28.94 -24.49 -24.68
N MET A 276 -29.12 -25.37 -23.69
CA MET A 276 -29.21 -24.98 -22.28
C MET A 276 -27.81 -24.71 -21.71
N PHE A 277 -27.63 -23.59 -21.00
CA PHE A 277 -26.38 -23.16 -20.36
C PHE A 277 -26.59 -22.91 -18.88
N PRO A 278 -25.54 -23.03 -18.04
CA PRO A 278 -25.60 -22.55 -16.67
C PRO A 278 -26.04 -21.08 -16.58
N GLN A 279 -26.81 -20.73 -15.55
CA GLN A 279 -27.38 -19.39 -15.37
C GLN A 279 -26.38 -18.23 -15.50
N ILE A 280 -25.13 -18.44 -15.09
CA ILE A 280 -24.10 -17.38 -15.10
C ILE A 280 -23.81 -16.83 -16.50
N PHE A 281 -24.07 -17.61 -17.55
CA PHE A 281 -23.86 -17.15 -18.93
C PHE A 281 -24.87 -16.07 -19.37
N LYS A 282 -25.94 -15.84 -18.58
CA LYS A 282 -26.89 -14.75 -18.85
C LYS A 282 -26.21 -13.38 -18.86
N TYR A 283 -25.20 -13.20 -18.03
CA TYR A 283 -24.48 -11.94 -17.90
C TYR A 283 -23.58 -11.69 -19.12
N ILE A 284 -22.96 -12.75 -19.67
CA ILE A 284 -22.18 -12.65 -20.91
C ILE A 284 -23.09 -12.27 -22.07
N VAL A 285 -24.21 -12.96 -22.25
CA VAL A 285 -25.11 -12.69 -23.38
C VAL A 285 -25.87 -11.37 -23.22
N GLY A 286 -26.18 -10.98 -21.98
CA GLY A 286 -26.94 -9.78 -21.68
C GLY A 286 -26.14 -8.48 -21.78
N ASP A 287 -24.84 -8.49 -21.44
CA ASP A 287 -24.05 -7.25 -21.32
C ASP A 287 -22.54 -7.43 -21.59
N LEU A 288 -22.18 -8.15 -22.67
CA LEU A 288 -20.79 -8.39 -23.04
C LEU A 288 -19.98 -7.09 -23.23
N ASN A 289 -20.59 -6.07 -23.84
CA ASN A 289 -19.91 -4.82 -24.18
C ASN A 289 -19.46 -4.07 -22.92
N ASN A 290 -20.32 -4.00 -21.90
CA ASN A 290 -19.97 -3.38 -20.63
C ASN A 290 -18.88 -4.19 -19.91
N ILE A 291 -18.95 -5.53 -19.93
CA ILE A 291 -17.90 -6.38 -19.38
C ILE A 291 -16.55 -6.09 -20.07
N ILE A 292 -16.52 -6.01 -21.40
CA ILE A 292 -15.29 -5.70 -22.17
C ILE A 292 -14.79 -4.27 -21.86
N THR A 293 -15.70 -3.31 -21.69
CA THR A 293 -15.35 -1.94 -21.28
C THR A 293 -14.63 -1.97 -19.93
N ASN A 294 -15.23 -2.63 -18.94
CA ASN A 294 -14.63 -2.82 -17.61
C ASN A 294 -13.26 -3.54 -17.71
N VAL A 295 -13.12 -4.57 -18.55
CA VAL A 295 -11.84 -5.28 -18.77
C VAL A 295 -10.73 -4.33 -19.22
N ASN A 296 -11.03 -3.39 -20.12
CA ASN A 296 -10.03 -2.45 -20.63
C ASN A 296 -9.59 -1.44 -19.56
N GLU A 297 -10.48 -1.09 -18.63
CA GLU A 297 -10.25 -0.16 -17.52
C GLU A 297 -9.44 -0.79 -16.36
N ILE A 298 -9.39 -2.12 -16.24
CA ILE A 298 -8.62 -2.79 -15.17
C ILE A 298 -7.13 -2.42 -15.26
N GLN A 299 -6.54 -1.97 -14.16
CA GLN A 299 -5.11 -1.72 -14.08
C GLN A 299 -4.29 -2.99 -14.34
N GLU A 300 -3.19 -2.93 -15.10
CA GLU A 300 -2.44 -4.11 -15.53
C GLU A 300 -2.00 -5.04 -14.37
N ASP A 301 -1.59 -4.48 -13.23
CA ASP A 301 -1.18 -5.29 -12.07
C ASP A 301 -2.36 -6.02 -11.40
N ASP A 302 -3.57 -5.49 -11.54
CA ASP A 302 -4.79 -6.15 -11.10
C ASP A 302 -5.17 -7.26 -12.08
N VAL A 303 -4.95 -7.09 -13.38
CA VAL A 303 -5.21 -8.12 -14.39
C VAL A 303 -4.42 -9.39 -14.09
N SER A 304 -3.09 -9.30 -13.99
CA SER A 304 -2.25 -10.46 -13.69
C SER A 304 -2.64 -11.14 -12.37
N TYR A 305 -2.97 -10.36 -11.35
CA TYR A 305 -3.35 -10.89 -10.04
C TYR A 305 -4.72 -11.60 -10.07
N TYR A 306 -5.76 -10.98 -10.62
CA TYR A 306 -7.12 -11.54 -10.55
C TYR A 306 -7.37 -12.63 -11.60
N TRP A 307 -6.67 -12.57 -12.75
CA TRP A 307 -6.75 -13.63 -13.75
C TRP A 307 -5.76 -14.77 -13.49
N GLU A 308 -4.91 -14.65 -12.48
CA GLU A 308 -3.92 -15.67 -12.08
C GLU A 308 -2.97 -16.01 -13.23
N ILE A 309 -2.46 -14.97 -13.90
CA ILE A 309 -1.55 -15.09 -15.04
C ILE A 309 -0.22 -14.39 -14.79
N ASP A 310 0.86 -15.07 -15.16
CA ASP A 310 2.23 -14.56 -15.08
C ASP A 310 2.80 -14.13 -16.45
N VAL A 311 1.94 -13.99 -17.46
CA VAL A 311 2.33 -13.60 -18.82
C VAL A 311 2.12 -12.12 -19.09
N SER A 312 2.94 -11.54 -19.96
CA SER A 312 2.76 -10.17 -20.45
C SER A 312 1.47 -10.06 -21.27
N ILE A 313 0.63 -9.08 -20.97
CA ILE A 313 -0.65 -8.86 -21.65
C ILE A 313 -0.46 -7.79 -22.72
N SER A 314 -0.56 -8.19 -24.00
CA SER A 314 -0.56 -7.23 -25.11
C SER A 314 -1.94 -6.62 -25.36
N ASN A 315 -3.00 -7.42 -25.19
CA ASN A 315 -4.39 -7.00 -25.31
C ASN A 315 -5.22 -7.63 -24.18
N LYS A 316 -5.78 -6.79 -23.30
CA LYS A 316 -6.59 -7.23 -22.15
C LYS A 316 -7.85 -7.95 -22.60
N THR A 317 -8.53 -7.46 -23.63
CA THR A 317 -9.77 -8.06 -24.12
C THR A 317 -9.53 -9.46 -24.67
N ASP A 318 -8.50 -9.64 -25.50
CA ASP A 318 -8.19 -10.96 -26.08
C ASP A 318 -7.74 -11.94 -25.00
N MET A 319 -6.92 -11.50 -24.06
CA MET A 319 -6.49 -12.32 -22.93
C MET A 319 -7.68 -12.70 -22.04
N TRP A 320 -8.59 -11.77 -21.73
CA TRP A 320 -9.80 -12.05 -20.96
C TRP A 320 -10.67 -13.12 -21.65
N LYS A 321 -10.91 -12.98 -22.96
CA LYS A 321 -11.64 -13.96 -23.76
C LYS A 321 -10.98 -15.34 -23.70
N GLN A 322 -9.66 -15.42 -23.80
CA GLN A 322 -8.91 -16.67 -23.65
C GLN A 322 -9.08 -17.29 -22.25
N GLN A 323 -9.04 -16.48 -21.18
CA GLN A 323 -9.27 -16.95 -19.81
C GLN A 323 -10.70 -17.46 -19.62
N CYS A 324 -11.71 -16.75 -20.15
CA CYS A 324 -13.09 -17.23 -20.14
C CYS A 324 -13.20 -18.61 -20.81
N LEU A 325 -12.65 -18.75 -22.01
CA LEU A 325 -12.66 -20.02 -22.74
C LEU A 325 -11.93 -21.13 -21.98
N LEU A 326 -10.79 -20.83 -21.34
CA LEU A 326 -10.04 -21.78 -20.52
C LEU A 326 -10.90 -22.31 -19.36
N HIS A 327 -11.54 -21.42 -18.60
CA HIS A 327 -12.41 -21.80 -17.49
C HIS A 327 -13.70 -22.49 -17.93
N CYS A 328 -14.16 -22.22 -19.17
CA CYS A 328 -15.31 -22.90 -19.76
C CYS A 328 -15.04 -24.35 -20.17
N LYS A 329 -13.80 -24.73 -20.53
CA LYS A 329 -13.47 -26.08 -21.05
C LYS A 329 -13.98 -27.22 -20.17
N ASN A 330 -13.88 -27.05 -18.85
CA ASN A 330 -14.32 -28.08 -17.90
C ASN A 330 -15.78 -27.88 -17.45
N SER A 331 -16.38 -26.72 -17.72
CA SER A 331 -17.75 -26.40 -17.30
C SER A 331 -18.80 -26.67 -18.37
N LEU A 332 -18.43 -26.63 -19.65
CA LEU A 332 -19.32 -26.75 -20.80
C LEU A 332 -19.06 -28.02 -21.61
N ASN A 333 -20.09 -28.53 -22.30
CA ASN A 333 -19.96 -29.53 -23.35
C ASN A 333 -19.49 -28.90 -24.68
N GLU A 334 -19.18 -29.72 -25.69
CA GLU A 334 -18.64 -29.24 -26.97
C GLU A 334 -19.57 -28.25 -27.69
N ASN A 335 -20.87 -28.54 -27.75
CA ASN A 335 -21.85 -27.66 -28.38
C ASN A 335 -21.91 -26.30 -27.69
N GLN A 336 -21.96 -26.31 -26.36
CA GLN A 336 -21.93 -25.09 -25.54
C GLN A 336 -20.64 -24.31 -25.74
N LEU A 337 -19.49 -24.99 -25.80
CA LEU A 337 -18.19 -24.35 -25.98
C LEU A 337 -18.07 -23.69 -27.36
N ASN A 338 -18.60 -24.32 -28.42
CA ASN A 338 -18.60 -23.75 -29.77
C ASN A 338 -19.43 -22.46 -29.85
N ILE A 339 -20.62 -22.45 -29.24
CA ILE A 339 -21.47 -21.25 -29.17
C ILE A 339 -20.76 -20.12 -28.40
N ILE A 340 -20.15 -20.43 -27.25
CA ILE A 340 -19.44 -19.41 -26.46
C ILE A 340 -18.20 -18.89 -27.17
N LYS A 341 -17.48 -19.73 -27.92
CA LYS A 341 -16.38 -19.27 -28.77
C LYS A 341 -16.86 -18.25 -29.80
N GLN A 342 -18.00 -18.49 -30.46
CA GLN A 342 -18.57 -17.55 -31.44
C GLN A 342 -19.07 -16.24 -30.80
N LEU A 343 -19.46 -16.27 -29.52
CA LEU A 343 -19.88 -15.06 -28.82
C LEU A 343 -18.69 -14.23 -28.33
N LEU A 344 -17.55 -14.88 -28.03
CA LEU A 344 -16.36 -14.22 -27.51
C LEU A 344 -15.36 -13.84 -28.61
N LEU A 345 -15.25 -14.61 -29.70
CA LEU A 345 -14.38 -14.32 -30.85
C LEU A 345 -15.17 -13.58 -31.92
#